data_AF-A0A377DHH0-F1
#
_entry.id   AF-A0A377DHH0-F1
#
_cell.length_a   1.000
_cell.length_b   1.000
_cell.length_c   1.000
_cell.angle_alpha   90.00
_cell.angle_beta   90.00
_cell.angle_gamma   90.00
#
_symmetry.space_group_name_H-M   'P 1'
#
loop_
_entity.id
_entity.type
_entity.pdbx_description
1 polymer ?
#
loop_
_entity_poly.entity_id
_entity_poly.type
_entity_poly.pdbx_seq_one_letter_code
_entity_poly.pdbx_strand_id
1 'polypeptide(L)'
;MRFPLAVLQEVKNVVYEYATKPFAIGYRISPEESATGGLRIEDTYKLLDRLISSGISYIHTSLVSINDSYPVESPNGPRTIELILNHIAGRVPVIAAGKIRTPSQAQEAISTGLPLVAIGKGLVINPEWVTLAESGRGHEIQTTLNPQLVPELTIPDKLWDQIQASKGTGWFPLMD
;
A
#
# COMPACT_ATOMS: atom_id res chain seq x y z
N MET A 1 1.25 -22.05 3.81
CA MET A 1 1.72 -21.27 2.64
C MET A 1 1.69 -22.03 1.31
N ARG A 2 0.96 -23.16 1.12
CA ARG A 2 0.96 -23.89 -0.17
C ARG A 2 0.38 -23.06 -1.32
N PHE A 3 -0.82 -22.53 -1.11
CA PHE A 3 -1.55 -21.79 -2.14
C PHE A 3 -0.83 -20.54 -2.69
N PRO A 4 -0.37 -19.57 -1.86
CA PRO A 4 0.28 -18.37 -2.40
C PRO A 4 1.56 -18.66 -3.18
N LEU A 5 2.31 -19.70 -2.78
CA LEU A 5 3.53 -20.11 -3.48
C LEU A 5 3.23 -20.86 -4.78
N ALA A 6 2.17 -21.66 -4.83
CA ALA A 6 1.72 -22.30 -6.07
C ALA A 6 1.28 -21.25 -7.10
N VAL A 7 0.54 -20.21 -6.66
CA VAL A 7 0.15 -19.09 -7.53
C VAL A 7 1.38 -18.33 -8.03
N LEU A 8 2.33 -18.00 -7.16
CA LEU A 8 3.57 -17.34 -7.59
C LEU A 8 4.32 -18.20 -8.62
N GLN A 9 4.44 -19.51 -8.37
CA GLN A 9 5.13 -20.39 -9.29
C GLN A 9 4.44 -20.42 -10.66
N GLU A 10 3.11 -20.47 -10.69
CA GLU A 10 2.38 -20.48 -11.96
C GLU A 10 2.49 -19.15 -12.70
N VAL A 11 2.39 -18.02 -12.00
CA VAL A 11 2.63 -16.69 -12.62
C VAL A 11 4.04 -16.62 -13.20
N LYS A 12 5.05 -17.17 -12.49
CA LYS A 12 6.42 -17.25 -13.01
C LYS A 12 6.54 -18.13 -14.25
N ASN A 13 5.84 -19.27 -14.30
CA ASN A 13 5.83 -20.16 -15.47
C ASN A 13 5.26 -19.42 -16.69
N VAL A 14 4.12 -18.75 -16.53
CA VAL A 14 3.48 -17.95 -17.59
C VAL A 14 4.39 -16.80 -18.04
N VAL A 15 5.03 -16.09 -17.10
CA VAL A 15 5.98 -15.02 -17.44
C VAL A 15 7.18 -15.58 -18.20
N TYR A 16 7.72 -16.73 -17.79
CA TYR A 16 8.83 -17.39 -18.48
C TYR A 16 8.47 -17.78 -19.92
N GLU A 17 7.25 -18.27 -20.14
CA GLU A 17 6.79 -18.71 -21.46
C GLU A 17 6.47 -17.55 -22.40
N TYR A 18 5.85 -16.48 -21.89
CA TYR A 18 5.21 -15.46 -22.74
C TYR A 18 5.87 -14.07 -22.69
N ALA A 19 6.67 -13.73 -21.68
CA ALA A 19 7.22 -12.38 -21.58
C ALA A 19 8.35 -12.14 -22.58
N THR A 20 8.22 -11.11 -23.41
CA THR A 20 9.22 -10.71 -24.42
C THR A 20 10.22 -9.66 -23.91
N LYS A 21 10.08 -9.23 -22.65
CA LYS A 21 10.91 -8.23 -21.98
C LYS A 21 10.97 -8.51 -20.47
N PRO A 22 11.91 -7.91 -19.71
CA PRO A 22 11.95 -8.07 -18.27
C PRO A 22 10.59 -7.77 -17.62
N PHE A 23 10.11 -8.70 -16.79
CA PHE A 23 8.79 -8.63 -16.18
C PHE A 23 8.91 -8.74 -14.65
N ALA A 24 8.47 -7.70 -13.94
CA ALA A 24 8.48 -7.69 -12.48
C ALA A 24 7.24 -8.38 -11.92
N ILE A 25 7.43 -9.29 -10.98
CA ILE A 25 6.34 -9.93 -10.25
C ILE A 25 6.43 -9.45 -8.80
N GLY A 26 5.43 -8.71 -8.34
CA GLY A 26 5.32 -8.29 -6.96
C GLY A 26 4.28 -9.09 -6.19
N TYR A 27 4.39 -9.08 -4.87
CA TYR A 27 3.39 -9.70 -4.01
C TYR A 27 2.86 -8.68 -2.99
N ARG A 28 1.54 -8.49 -2.95
CA ARG A 28 0.89 -7.58 -1.99
C ARG A 28 0.37 -8.34 -0.77
N ILE A 29 0.73 -7.88 0.42
CA ILE A 29 0.35 -8.50 1.69
C ILE A 29 -0.39 -7.52 2.62
N SER A 30 -1.23 -8.06 3.48
CA SER A 30 -1.60 -7.45 4.76
C SER A 30 -0.79 -8.16 5.83
N PRO A 31 0.09 -7.48 6.58
CA PRO A 31 1.00 -8.16 7.51
C PRO A 31 0.33 -8.89 8.66
N GLU A 32 -0.84 -8.40 9.09
CA GLU A 32 -1.56 -8.91 10.26
C GLU A 32 -3.07 -8.78 10.07
N GLU A 33 -3.80 -9.58 10.83
CA GLU A 33 -5.26 -9.56 10.92
C GLU A 33 -5.69 -9.36 12.37
N SER A 34 -6.54 -8.37 12.61
CA SER A 34 -6.99 -8.02 13.97
C SER A 34 -7.86 -9.08 14.65
N ALA A 35 -8.39 -10.04 13.89
CA ALA A 35 -9.25 -11.09 14.41
C ALA A 35 -8.50 -12.07 15.33
N THR A 36 -9.24 -12.67 16.26
CA THR A 36 -8.77 -13.79 17.08
C THR A 36 -8.37 -14.95 16.17
N GLY A 37 -7.14 -15.45 16.32
CA GLY A 37 -6.58 -16.49 15.45
C GLY A 37 -6.18 -16.01 14.05
N GLY A 38 -6.23 -14.69 13.80
CA GLY A 38 -5.74 -14.10 12.57
C GLY A 38 -4.21 -14.12 12.46
N LEU A 39 -3.70 -13.76 11.28
CA LEU A 39 -2.26 -13.70 11.02
C LEU A 39 -1.54 -12.71 11.95
N ARG A 40 -0.34 -13.09 12.40
CA ARG A 40 0.59 -12.27 13.17
C ARG A 40 1.83 -11.94 12.35
N ILE A 41 2.57 -10.92 12.78
CA ILE A 41 3.75 -10.45 12.02
C ILE A 41 4.79 -11.56 11.81
N GLU A 42 4.93 -12.47 12.78
CA GLU A 42 5.80 -13.65 12.70
C GLU A 42 5.41 -14.62 11.57
N ASP A 43 4.11 -14.74 11.26
CA ASP A 43 3.65 -15.55 10.13
C ASP A 43 3.94 -14.86 8.80
N THR A 44 3.85 -13.53 8.78
CA THR A 44 4.25 -12.71 7.65
C THR A 44 5.74 -12.87 7.34
N TYR A 45 6.62 -12.89 8.35
CA TYR A 45 8.05 -13.15 8.14
C TYR A 45 8.32 -14.46 7.40
N LYS A 46 7.66 -15.55 7.81
CA LYS A 46 7.76 -16.85 7.14
C LYS A 46 7.31 -16.75 5.68
N LEU A 47 6.23 -16.02 5.39
CA LEU A 47 5.76 -15.81 4.03
C LEU A 47 6.74 -14.98 3.21
N LEU A 48 7.25 -13.88 3.77
CA LEU A 48 8.24 -13.01 3.13
C LEU A 48 9.49 -13.78 2.72
N ASP A 49 10.06 -14.59 3.63
CA ASP A 49 11.24 -15.40 3.33
C ASP A 49 10.98 -16.40 2.20
N ARG A 50 9.79 -17.02 2.19
CA ARG A 50 9.40 -17.94 1.12
C ARG A 50 9.17 -17.24 -0.21
N LEU A 51 8.57 -16.05 -0.23
CA LEU A 51 8.36 -15.28 -1.46
C LEU A 51 9.70 -14.77 -2.03
N ILE A 52 10.58 -14.26 -1.16
CA ILE A 52 11.91 -13.76 -1.54
C ILE A 52 12.76 -14.89 -2.10
N SER A 53 12.86 -16.02 -1.39
CA SER A 53 13.58 -17.21 -1.87
C SER A 53 12.97 -17.81 -3.15
N SER A 54 11.68 -17.57 -3.40
CA SER A 54 11.03 -17.95 -4.66
C SER A 54 11.22 -16.93 -5.79
N GLY A 55 11.99 -15.85 -5.59
CA GLY A 55 12.35 -14.89 -6.64
C GLY A 55 11.29 -13.84 -6.96
N ILE A 56 10.54 -13.36 -5.96
CA ILE A 56 9.68 -12.18 -6.14
C ILE A 56 10.53 -10.91 -6.40
N SER A 57 10.02 -9.98 -7.19
CA SER A 57 10.74 -8.74 -7.56
C SER A 57 10.57 -7.62 -6.52
N TYR A 58 9.43 -7.56 -5.84
CA TYR A 58 9.16 -6.58 -4.77
C TYR A 58 8.05 -7.06 -3.84
N ILE A 59 8.00 -6.48 -2.64
CA ILE A 59 6.91 -6.65 -1.69
C ILE A 59 6.10 -5.36 -1.61
N HIS A 60 4.79 -5.48 -1.64
CA HIS A 60 3.88 -4.36 -1.40
C HIS A 60 3.09 -4.62 -0.11
N THR A 61 3.39 -3.89 0.95
CA THR A 61 2.69 -4.04 2.24
C THR A 61 1.55 -3.05 2.36
N SER A 62 0.36 -3.55 2.69
CA SER A 62 -0.82 -2.73 2.97
C SER A 62 -1.02 -2.61 4.47
N LEU A 63 -1.01 -1.38 4.97
CA LEU A 63 -1.23 -1.05 6.37
C LEU A 63 -2.47 -0.18 6.51
N VAL A 64 -3.02 -0.10 7.73
CA VAL A 64 -4.07 0.87 8.05
C VAL A 64 -3.50 2.29 7.93
N SER A 65 -2.30 2.52 8.45
CA SER A 65 -1.51 3.74 8.30
C SER A 65 -0.03 3.37 8.23
N ILE A 66 0.74 3.86 7.27
CA ILE A 66 2.19 3.55 7.24
C ILE A 66 2.87 4.10 8.49
N ASN A 67 2.50 5.33 8.86
CA ASN A 67 3.17 6.10 9.90
C ASN A 67 2.65 5.77 11.32
N ASP A 68 1.56 5.01 11.42
CA ASP A 68 0.83 4.77 12.67
C ASP A 68 0.15 3.38 12.63
N SER A 69 0.95 2.34 12.43
CA SER A 69 0.50 0.95 12.56
C SER A 69 1.56 0.15 13.27
N TYR A 70 1.09 -0.65 14.22
CA TYR A 70 1.90 -1.45 15.14
C TYR A 70 1.36 -2.86 15.15
N PRO A 71 2.22 -3.86 15.47
CA PRO A 71 1.74 -5.22 15.60
C PRO A 71 0.68 -5.39 16.68
N VAL A 72 -0.26 -6.30 16.45
CA VAL A 72 -1.39 -6.55 17.38
C VAL A 72 -0.88 -6.90 18.77
N GLU A 73 0.20 -7.68 18.84
CA GLU A 73 0.81 -8.16 20.08
C GLU A 73 1.87 -7.20 20.64
N SER A 74 2.19 -6.12 19.93
CA SER A 74 3.19 -5.12 20.35
C SER A 74 2.74 -3.69 19.98
N PRO A 75 1.63 -3.20 20.56
CA PRO A 75 1.05 -1.90 20.19
C PRO A 75 1.91 -0.69 20.59
N ASN A 76 2.89 -0.88 21.49
CA ASN A 76 3.84 0.14 21.94
C ASN A 76 5.27 -0.12 21.44
N GLY A 77 5.44 -1.09 20.52
CA GLY A 77 6.73 -1.45 19.96
C GLY A 77 7.10 -0.64 18.72
N PRO A 78 8.10 -1.09 17.94
CA PRO A 78 8.40 -0.51 16.64
C PRO A 78 7.20 -0.62 15.69
N ARG A 79 7.10 0.29 14.72
CA ARG A 79 6.02 0.28 13.74
C ARG A 79 6.12 -0.97 12.86
N THR A 80 4.97 -1.48 12.42
CA THR A 80 4.90 -2.66 11.53
C THR A 80 5.78 -2.48 10.30
N ILE A 81 5.88 -1.26 9.75
CA ILE A 81 6.72 -1.00 8.58
C ILE A 81 8.21 -1.13 8.88
N GLU A 82 8.68 -0.64 10.04
CA GLU A 82 10.09 -0.74 10.46
C GLU A 82 10.47 -2.21 10.66
N LEU A 83 9.57 -2.98 11.26
CA LEU A 83 9.72 -4.42 11.45
C LEU A 83 9.81 -5.19 10.12
N ILE A 84 9.00 -4.83 9.12
CA ILE A 84 9.04 -5.44 7.79
C ILE A 84 10.33 -5.08 7.06
N LEU A 85 10.75 -3.81 7.09
CA LEU A 85 11.99 -3.36 6.47
C LEU A 85 13.20 -4.06 7.09
N ASN A 86 13.25 -4.13 8.43
CA ASN A 86 14.30 -4.82 9.16
C ASN A 86 14.35 -6.31 8.81
N HIS A 87 13.20 -6.99 8.74
CA HIS A 87 13.16 -8.39 8.35
C HIS A 87 13.63 -8.59 6.91
N ILE A 88 13.13 -7.80 5.95
CA ILE A 88 13.51 -7.92 4.54
C ILE A 88 14.98 -7.57 4.32
N ALA A 89 15.55 -6.64 5.10
CA ALA A 89 16.96 -6.29 5.08
C ALA A 89 17.51 -5.99 3.67
N GLY A 90 16.72 -5.29 2.85
CA GLY A 90 17.10 -4.90 1.49
C GLY A 90 17.16 -6.04 0.45
N ARG A 91 16.75 -7.27 0.80
CA ARG A 91 16.74 -8.42 -0.13
C ARG A 91 15.88 -8.17 -1.38
N VAL A 92 14.80 -7.40 -1.23
CA VAL A 92 13.95 -6.88 -2.32
C VAL A 92 13.41 -5.50 -1.93
N PRO A 93 13.08 -4.61 -2.88
CA PRO A 93 12.45 -3.32 -2.56
C PRO A 93 11.06 -3.51 -1.96
N VAL A 94 10.70 -2.61 -1.03
CA VAL A 94 9.40 -2.59 -0.36
C VAL A 94 8.62 -1.35 -0.77
N ILE A 95 7.37 -1.55 -1.16
CA ILE A 95 6.37 -0.50 -1.34
C ILE A 95 5.41 -0.60 -0.16
N ALA A 96 5.05 0.52 0.46
CA ALA A 96 4.03 0.54 1.51
C ALA A 96 2.84 1.42 1.13
N ALA A 97 1.64 0.95 1.43
CA ALA A 97 0.39 1.70 1.32
C ALA A 97 -0.25 1.88 2.71
N GLY A 98 -0.85 3.04 2.97
CA GLY A 98 -1.62 3.28 4.20
C GLY A 98 -1.75 4.77 4.54
N LYS A 99 -2.97 5.31 4.40
CA LYS A 99 -3.38 6.67 4.80
C LYS A 99 -2.53 7.87 4.31
N ILE A 100 -1.70 7.70 3.28
CA ILE A 100 -0.98 8.82 2.66
C ILE A 100 -1.94 9.73 1.88
N ARG A 101 -2.07 10.97 2.35
CA ARG A 101 -2.87 12.03 1.73
C ARG A 101 -2.08 13.31 1.47
N THR A 102 -0.99 13.53 2.20
CA THR A 102 -0.15 14.74 2.10
C THR A 102 1.32 14.39 1.82
N PRO A 103 2.08 15.29 1.19
CA PRO A 103 3.50 15.07 0.93
C PRO A 103 4.32 14.83 2.20
N SER A 104 3.99 15.51 3.30
CA SER A 104 4.68 15.32 4.59
C SER A 104 4.50 13.91 5.14
N GLN A 105 3.30 13.33 5.03
CA GLN A 105 3.06 11.93 5.41
C GLN A 105 3.88 10.95 4.56
N ALA A 106 4.00 11.20 3.25
CA ALA A 106 4.84 10.40 2.36
C ALA A 106 6.33 10.53 2.75
N GLN A 107 6.79 11.75 3.06
CA GLN A 107 8.16 12.01 3.46
C GLN A 107 8.52 11.35 4.79
N GLU A 108 7.60 11.35 5.75
CA GLU A 108 7.74 10.62 7.02
C GLU A 108 7.81 9.11 6.80
N ALA A 109 6.98 8.56 5.90
CA ALA A 109 7.07 7.15 5.54
C ALA A 109 8.43 6.82 4.90
N ILE A 110 8.90 7.63 3.96
CA ILE A 110 10.20 7.44 3.28
C ILE A 110 11.37 7.53 4.28
N SER A 111 11.30 8.41 5.29
CA SER A 111 12.37 8.56 6.28
C SER A 111 12.59 7.31 7.16
N THR A 112 11.67 6.34 7.14
CA THR A 112 11.84 5.01 7.76
C THR A 112 12.80 4.09 7.00
N GLY A 113 13.28 4.50 5.82
CA GLY A 113 14.09 3.67 4.92
C GLY A 113 13.26 2.97 3.82
N LEU A 114 11.98 3.31 3.69
CA LEU A 114 11.13 2.87 2.59
C LEU A 114 11.62 3.47 1.26
N PRO A 115 11.89 2.65 0.23
CA PRO A 115 12.26 3.18 -1.08
C PRO A 115 11.06 3.76 -1.84
N LEU A 116 9.84 3.29 -1.58
CA LEU A 116 8.63 3.67 -2.31
C LEU A 116 7.40 3.70 -1.41
N VAL A 117 6.50 4.65 -1.68
CA VAL A 117 5.21 4.80 -0.99
C VAL A 117 4.08 4.80 -2.03
N ALA A 118 3.04 4.02 -1.76
CA ALA A 118 1.85 3.95 -2.60
C ALA A 118 0.76 4.92 -2.12
N ILE A 119 0.24 5.71 -3.06
CA ILE A 119 -0.80 6.71 -2.83
C ILE A 119 -2.07 6.22 -3.52
N GLY A 120 -3.15 6.05 -2.75
CA GLY A 120 -4.45 5.63 -3.28
C GLY A 120 -5.41 6.81 -3.38
N LYS A 121 -6.19 7.03 -2.30
CA LYS A 121 -7.23 8.08 -2.25
C LYS A 121 -6.70 9.47 -2.54
N GLY A 122 -5.45 9.78 -2.18
CA GLY A 122 -4.82 11.06 -2.50
C GLY A 122 -4.81 11.38 -4.00
N LEU A 123 -4.56 10.38 -4.86
CA LEU A 123 -4.59 10.51 -6.32
C LEU A 123 -6.00 10.58 -6.90
N VAL A 124 -6.97 9.90 -6.29
CA VAL A 124 -8.38 10.01 -6.69
C VAL A 124 -8.93 11.41 -6.40
N ILE A 125 -8.50 12.02 -5.29
CA ILE A 125 -8.90 13.38 -4.90
C ILE A 125 -8.12 14.42 -5.72
N ASN A 126 -6.84 14.16 -6.00
CA ASN A 126 -5.94 15.09 -6.69
C ASN A 126 -5.14 14.32 -7.75
N PRO A 127 -5.57 14.33 -9.03
CA PRO A 127 -4.82 13.66 -10.11
C PRO A 127 -3.37 14.18 -10.22
N GLU A 128 -3.18 15.48 -9.95
CA GLU A 128 -1.87 16.16 -9.96
C GLU A 128 -1.10 16.07 -8.64
N TRP A 129 -1.46 15.15 -7.73
CA TRP A 129 -0.87 15.05 -6.39
C TRP A 129 0.66 15.06 -6.43
N VAL A 130 1.25 14.27 -7.33
CA VAL A 130 2.71 14.12 -7.45
C VAL A 130 3.34 15.41 -7.97
N THR A 131 2.77 16.00 -9.03
CA THR A 131 3.20 17.29 -9.60
C THR A 131 3.19 18.39 -8.53
N LEU A 132 2.12 18.47 -7.73
CA LEU A 132 1.98 19.44 -6.65
C LEU A 132 2.99 19.20 -5.51
N ALA A 133 3.24 17.94 -5.15
CA ALA A 133 4.24 17.58 -4.15
C ALA A 133 5.65 17.98 -4.60
N GLU A 134 6.04 17.62 -5.83
CA GLU A 134 7.37 17.88 -6.39
C GLU A 134 7.65 19.38 -6.58
N SER A 135 6.62 20.17 -6.92
CA SER A 135 6.74 21.62 -7.11
C SER A 135 6.66 22.44 -5.81
N GLY A 136 6.63 21.80 -4.64
CA GLY A 136 6.50 22.48 -3.34
C GLY A 136 5.12 23.09 -3.09
N ARG A 137 4.13 22.76 -3.93
CA ARG A 137 2.74 23.23 -3.88
C ARG A 137 1.83 22.29 -3.09
N GLY A 138 2.39 21.57 -2.11
CA GLY A 138 1.66 20.61 -1.30
C GLY A 138 0.49 21.18 -0.50
N HIS A 139 0.46 22.50 -0.29
CA HIS A 139 -0.65 23.21 0.36
C HIS A 139 -1.94 23.25 -0.49
N GLU A 140 -1.85 22.96 -1.80
CA GLU A 140 -3.01 22.91 -2.71
C GLU A 140 -3.69 21.53 -2.72
N ILE A 141 -3.01 20.50 -2.19
CA ILE A 141 -3.52 19.13 -2.15
C ILE A 141 -4.70 19.04 -1.17
N GLN A 142 -5.85 18.63 -1.68
CA GLN A 142 -7.05 18.39 -0.90
C GLN A 142 -6.97 17.00 -0.22
N THR A 143 -7.39 16.92 1.05
CA THR A 143 -7.43 15.65 1.79
C THR A 143 -8.82 15.00 1.82
N THR A 144 -9.83 15.70 1.30
CA THR A 144 -11.23 15.30 1.17
C THR A 144 -11.69 15.54 -0.26
N LEU A 145 -12.51 14.65 -0.81
CA LEU A 145 -13.13 14.81 -2.11
C LEU A 145 -14.29 15.80 -2.01
N ASN A 146 -14.25 16.86 -2.81
CA ASN A 146 -15.39 17.74 -3.02
C ASN A 146 -16.33 17.11 -4.06
N PRO A 147 -17.57 16.73 -3.70
CA PRO A 147 -18.54 16.14 -4.64
C PRO A 147 -18.78 17.00 -5.89
N GLN A 148 -18.64 18.33 -5.80
CA GLN A 148 -18.85 19.24 -6.92
C GLN A 148 -17.74 19.12 -7.99
N LEU A 149 -16.55 18.67 -7.60
CA LEU A 149 -15.41 18.48 -8.51
C LEU A 149 -15.39 17.09 -9.15
N VAL A 150 -16.27 16.17 -8.73
CA VAL A 150 -16.33 14.81 -9.28
C VAL A 150 -16.43 14.76 -10.81
N PRO A 151 -17.24 15.62 -11.49
CA PRO A 151 -17.29 15.66 -12.94
C PRO A 151 -15.95 16.01 -13.60
N GLU A 152 -15.11 16.80 -12.93
CA GLU A 152 -13.79 17.23 -13.42
C GLU A 152 -12.71 16.17 -13.15
N LEU A 153 -12.87 15.36 -12.11
CA LEU A 153 -11.91 14.35 -11.67
C LEU A 153 -12.02 13.03 -12.44
N THR A 154 -12.95 12.91 -13.38
CA THR A 154 -13.16 11.70 -14.21
C THR A 154 -13.31 10.43 -13.35
N ILE A 155 -13.94 10.55 -12.18
CA ILE A 155 -14.21 9.40 -11.30
C ILE A 155 -15.32 8.56 -11.96
N PRO A 156 -15.10 7.26 -12.24
CA PRO A 156 -16.13 6.44 -12.86
C PRO A 156 -17.39 6.35 -12.01
N ASP A 157 -18.57 6.37 -12.62
CA ASP A 157 -19.88 6.38 -11.94
C ASP A 157 -19.98 5.29 -10.86
N LYS A 158 -19.57 4.05 -11.18
CA LYS A 158 -19.60 2.95 -10.21
C LYS A 158 -18.71 3.20 -8.98
N LEU A 159 -17.55 3.84 -9.16
CA LEU A 159 -16.70 4.19 -8.03
C LEU A 159 -17.33 5.33 -7.24
N TRP A 160 -17.92 6.31 -7.92
CA TRP A 160 -18.64 7.41 -7.27
C TRP A 160 -19.83 6.91 -6.43
N ASP A 161 -20.65 6.01 -6.97
CA ASP A 161 -21.75 5.37 -6.25
C ASP A 161 -21.27 4.69 -4.96
N GLN A 162 -20.15 3.97 -5.01
CA GLN A 162 -19.56 3.34 -3.83
C GLN A 162 -19.04 4.37 -2.82
N ILE A 163 -18.43 5.45 -3.30
CA ILE A 163 -17.97 6.55 -2.45
C ILE A 163 -19.16 7.17 -1.71
N GLN A 164 -20.26 7.46 -2.42
CA GLN A 164 -21.47 8.01 -1.83
C GLN A 164 -22.12 7.03 -0.84
N ALA A 165 -22.26 5.76 -1.20
CA ALA A 165 -22.82 4.73 -0.33
C ALA A 165 -22.01 4.53 0.97
N SER A 166 -20.72 4.85 0.93
CA SER A 166 -19.83 4.78 2.09
C SER A 166 -19.83 6.04 2.97
N LYS A 167 -20.59 7.09 2.62
CA LYS A 167 -20.57 8.35 3.38
C LYS A 167 -20.88 8.08 4.86
N GLY A 168 -20.04 8.64 5.74
CA GLY A 168 -20.13 8.42 7.20
C GLY A 168 -19.43 7.16 7.72
N THR A 169 -18.99 6.22 6.86
CA THR A 169 -18.23 5.03 7.30
C THR A 169 -16.74 5.30 7.54
N GLY A 170 -16.24 6.47 7.11
CA GLY A 170 -14.82 6.81 7.12
C GLY A 170 -14.01 6.12 6.00
N TRP A 171 -14.64 5.37 5.09
CA TRP A 171 -13.95 4.78 3.96
C TRP A 171 -13.36 5.85 3.04
N PHE A 172 -14.18 6.70 2.43
CA PHE A 172 -13.69 7.78 1.57
C PHE A 172 -13.93 9.15 2.22
N PRO A 173 -12.91 10.02 2.36
CA PRO A 173 -13.09 11.33 2.96
C PRO A 173 -13.84 12.23 1.97
N LEU A 174 -15.07 12.62 2.31
CA LEU A 174 -15.92 13.52 1.53
C LEU A 174 -16.06 14.84 2.26
N MET A 175 -16.01 15.95 1.52
CA MET A 175 -16.44 17.25 2.02
C MET A 175 -17.96 17.20 2.22
N ASP A 176 -18.44 17.83 3.29
CA ASP A 176 -19.87 17.88 3.61
C ASP A 176 -20.69 18.71 2.61
#